data_AF-A0A3A6NYN6-F1
#
_entry.id   AF-A0A3A6NYN6-F1
#
_cell.length_a   1.000
_cell.length_b   1.000
_cell.length_c   1.000
_cell.angle_alpha   90.00
_cell.angle_beta   90.00
_cell.angle_gamma   90.00
#
_symmetry.space_group_name_H-M   'P 1'
#
loop_
_entity.id
_entity.type
_entity.pdbx_description
1 polymer ?
#
loop_
_entity_poly.entity_id
_entity_poly.type
_entity_poly.pdbx_seq_one_letter_code
_entity_poly.pdbx_strand_id
1 'polypeptide(L)' 'MKTLIITHDTYGTKAEVNARTTYLSDFGEWIAEVDATEIRSACDTLCRGIKNCSCEALRGEAAQDDDGKEYSILAT' A
#
# COMPACT_ATOMS: atom_id res chain seq x y z
N MET A 1 3.33 -13.26 -4.38
CA MET A 1 2.51 -12.18 -3.79
C MET A 1 3.47 -11.08 -3.41
N LYS A 2 3.18 -9.82 -3.73
CA LYS A 2 4.10 -8.70 -3.48
C LYS A 2 3.73 -7.98 -2.19
N THR A 3 4.72 -7.66 -1.36
CA THR A 3 4.51 -6.85 -0.16
C THR A 3 4.65 -5.37 -0.53
N LEU A 4 3.72 -4.54 -0.06
CA LEU A 4 3.74 -3.10 -0.20
C LEU A 4 3.81 -2.47 1.19
N ILE A 5 4.40 -1.29 1.26
CA ILE A 5 4.46 -0.49 2.49
C ILE A 5 3.47 0.66 2.36
N ILE A 6 2.45 0.67 3.20
CA ILE A 6 1.59 1.84 3.37
C ILE A 6 2.15 2.68 4.51
N THR A 7 2.46 3.94 4.21
CA THR A 7 2.92 4.92 5.18
C THR A 7 1.78 5.90 5.47
N HIS A 8 1.55 6.22 6.75
CA HIS A 8 0.67 7.33 7.13
C HIS A 8 1.47 8.64 7.11
N ASP A 9 1.17 9.57 6.20
CA ASP A 9 1.98 10.77 5.98
C ASP A 9 2.11 11.65 7.23
N THR A 10 1.02 11.83 7.99
CA THR A 10 1.02 12.65 9.20
C THR A 10 1.87 12.09 10.35
N TYR A 11 1.89 10.76 10.53
CA TYR A 11 2.52 10.12 11.70
C TYR A 11 3.82 9.39 11.34
N GLY A 12 4.12 9.20 10.07
CA GLY A 12 5.26 8.44 9.56
C GLY A 12 5.20 6.95 9.90
N THR A 13 4.07 6.44 10.41
CA THR A 13 3.89 5.03 10.74
C THR A 13 3.71 4.21 9.47
N LYS A 14 4.20 2.96 9.50
CA LYS A 14 4.24 2.07 8.33
C LYS A 14 3.53 0.75 8.63
N ALA A 15 2.82 0.23 7.64
CA ALA A 15 2.17 -1.06 7.68
C ALA A 15 2.41 -1.79 6.37
N GLU A 16 2.60 -3.11 6.47
CA GLU A 16 2.76 -3.97 5.32
C GLU A 16 1.39 -4.45 4.84
N VAL A 17 1.18 -4.42 3.53
CA VAL A 17 0.03 -5.05 2.89
C VAL A 17 0.51 -5.96 1.77
N ASN A 18 -0.17 -7.08 1.58
CA ASN A 18 0.13 -7.98 0.48
C ASN A 18 -0.78 -7.64 -0.69
N ALA A 19 -0.20 -7.34 -1.85
CA ALA A 19 -0.95 -7.15 -3.07
C ALA A 19 -1.62 -8.46 -3.49
N ARG A 20 -2.92 -8.39 -3.81
CA ARG A 20 -3.71 -9.54 -4.24
C ARG A 20 -3.24 -10.09 -5.59
N THR A 21 -2.95 -9.19 -6.51
CA THR A 21 -2.41 -9.52 -7.83
C THR A 21 -1.39 -8.49 -8.26
N THR A 22 -0.48 -8.93 -9.13
CA THR A 22 0.51 -8.07 -9.77
C THR A 22 0.54 -8.36 -11.25
N TYR A 23 0.50 -7.33 -12.09
CA TYR A 23 0.47 -7.47 -13.55
C TYR A 23 1.22 -6.33 -14.23
N LEU A 24 1.59 -6.52 -15.49
CA LEU A 24 2.16 -5.46 -16.33
C LEU A 24 1.00 -4.78 -17.07
N SER A 25 0.88 -3.45 -16.95
CA SER A 25 -0.11 -2.67 -17.68
C SER A 25 0.23 -2.63 -19.17
N ASP A 26 -0.75 -2.24 -20.00
CA ASP A 26 -0.55 -2.04 -21.44
C ASP A 26 0.46 -0.91 -21.74
N PHE A 27 0.76 -0.06 -20.75
CA PHE A 27 1.76 1.01 -20.83
C PHE A 27 3.16 0.56 -20.35
N GLY A 28 3.32 -0.71 -19.98
CA GLY A 28 4.59 -1.26 -19.49
C GLY A 28 4.89 -0.96 -18.02
N GLU A 29 3.89 -0.53 -17.25
CA GLU A 29 4.03 -0.26 -15.81
C GLU A 29 3.66 -1.51 -15.02
N TRP A 30 4.48 -1.88 -14.04
CA TRP A 30 4.09 -2.94 -13.12
C TRP A 30 3.07 -2.40 -12.13
N ILE A 31 1.92 -3.05 -12.05
CA ILE A 31 0.83 -2.70 -11.14
C ILE A 31 0.73 -3.75 -10.05
N ALA A 32 0.64 -3.30 -8.80
CA ALA A 32 0.26 -4.09 -7.66
C ALA A 32 -1.15 -3.66 -7.23
N GLU A 33 -2.12 -4.55 -7.42
CA GLU A 33 -3.51 -4.28 -7.06
C GLU A 33 -3.75 -4.69 -5.61
N VAL A 34 -4.30 -3.75 -4.85
CA VAL A 34 -4.80 -3.94 -3.48
C VAL A 34 -6.27 -3.57 -3.45
N ASP A 35 -7.04 -4.28 -2.65
CA ASP A 35 -8.44 -3.94 -2.44
C ASP A 35 -8.61 -2.89 -1.33
N ALA A 36 -9.74 -2.20 -1.35
CA ALA A 36 -10.08 -1.25 -0.29
C ALA A 36 -10.11 -1.86 1.12
N THR A 37 -10.28 -3.17 1.27
CA THR A 37 -10.28 -3.87 2.57
C THR A 37 -8.87 -3.99 3.13
N GLU A 38 -7.89 -4.32 2.29
CA GLU A 38 -6.46 -4.40 2.63
C GLU A 38 -5.94 -3.02 3.06
N ILE A 39 -6.29 -1.98 2.30
CA ILE A 39 -5.95 -0.59 2.66
C ILE A 39 -6.60 -0.20 3.99
N ARG A 40 -7.87 -0.53 4.19
CA ARG A 40 -8.59 -0.21 5.43
C ARG A 40 -7.99 -0.94 6.63
N SER A 41 -7.63 -2.21 6.48
CA SER A 41 -6.97 -2.99 7.53
C SER A 41 -5.60 -2.41 7.89
N ALA A 42 -4.84 -1.96 6.90
CA ALA A 42 -3.57 -1.26 7.12
C ALA A 42 -3.81 0.06 7.87
N CYS A 43 -4.81 0.84 7.45
CA CYS A 43 -5.20 2.06 8.14
C CYS A 43 -5.55 1.82 9.61
N ASP A 44 -6.43 0.85 9.89
CA ASP A 44 -6.85 0.51 11.26
C ASP A 44 -5.65 0.13 12.14
N THR A 45 -4.67 -0.56 11.54
CA THR A 45 -3.40 -0.91 12.20
C THR A 45 -2.55 0.33 12.47
N LEU A 46 -2.37 1.20 11.47
CA LEU A 46 -1.59 2.44 11.55
C LEU A 46 -2.18 3.43 12.55
N CYS A 47 -3.51 3.52 12.59
CA CYS A 47 -4.28 4.44 13.41
C CYS A 47 -4.57 3.90 14.81
N ARG A 48 -4.16 2.67 15.13
CA ARG A 48 -4.47 2.02 16.40
C ARG A 48 -3.89 2.83 17.57
N GLY A 49 -4.78 3.40 18.37
CA GLY A 49 -4.41 4.20 19.55
C GLY A 49 -4.12 5.68 19.24
N ILE A 50 -4.28 6.13 18.00
CA ILE A 50 -4.07 7.52 17.59
C ILE A 50 -5.42 8.24 17.48
N LYS A 51 -5.63 9.27 18.29
CA LYS A 51 -6.84 10.11 18.20
C LYS A 51 -6.76 11.00 16.95
N ASN A 52 -7.89 11.12 16.24
CA ASN A 52 -8.04 11.90 15.00
C ASN A 52 -7.21 11.40 13.81
N CYS A 53 -6.88 10.11 13.78
CA CYS A 53 -6.22 9.49 12.64
C CYS A 53 -7.19 9.35 11.46
N SER A 54 -6.72 9.62 10.22
CA SER A 54 -7.53 9.55 9.01
C SER A 54 -6.84 8.70 7.95
N CYS A 55 -7.59 7.77 7.35
CA CYS A 55 -7.13 6.94 6.24
C CYS A 55 -6.92 7.73 4.93
N GLU A 56 -7.33 8.99 4.87
CA GLU A 56 -7.13 9.84 3.70
C GLU A 56 -5.67 10.30 3.56
N ALA A 57 -4.88 10.23 4.65
CA ALA A 57 -3.47 10.62 4.68
C ALA A 57 -2.53 9.41 4.53
N LEU A 58 -2.95 8.41 3.74
CA LEU A 58 -2.15 7.23 3.45
C LEU A 58 -1.43 7.37 2.12
N ARG A 59 -0.14 7.06 2.12
CA ARG A 59 0.69 6.98 0.93
C ARG A 59 1.19 5.55 0.77
N GLY A 60 0.88 4.95 -0.36
CA GLY A 60 1.41 3.65 -0.73
C GLY A 60 2.80 3.79 -1.35
N GLU A 61 3.76 3.01 -0.86
CA GLU A 61 5.07 2.81 -1.45
C GLU A 61 5.23 1.31 -1.73
N ALA A 62 5.63 0.94 -2.95
CA ALA A 62 5.98 -0.45 -3.18
C ALA A 62 7.21 -0.80 -2.32
N ALA A 63 7.15 -1.90 -1.57
CA ALA A 63 8.37 -2.42 -0.98
C ALA A 63 9.25 -2.84 -2.15
N GLN A 64 10.47 -2.33 -2.19
CA GLN A 64 11.43 -2.67 -3.23
C GLN A 64 11.74 -4.16 -3.11
N ASP A 65 11.11 -4.98 -3.95
CA ASP A 65 11.32 -6.43 -3.96
C ASP A 65 12.56 -6.79 -4.79
N ASP A 66 13.19 -7.93 -4.48
CA ASP A 66 14.47 -8.45 -5.01
C ASP A 66 14.60 -8.49 -6.55
N ASP A 67 13.49 -8.41 -7.28
CA ASP A 67 13.41 -8.36 -8.74
C ASP A 67 13.58 -6.95 -9.35
N GLY A 68 13.81 -5.92 -8.51
CA GLY A 68 14.23 -4.58 -8.95
C GLY A 68 13.17 -3.79 -9.71
N LYS A 69 11.89 -4.19 -9.61
CA LYS A 69 10.75 -3.55 -10.30
C LYS A 69 10.05 -2.56 -9.37
N GLU A 70 9.69 -1.41 -9.93
CA GLU A 70 8.84 -0.42 -9.27
C GLU A 70 7.37 -0.72 -9.59
N TYR A 71 6.54 -0.87 -8.57
CA TYR A 71 5.11 -1.15 -8.72
C TYR A 71 4.28 0.08 -8.37
N SER A 72 3.33 0.43 -9.24
CA SER A 72 2.28 1.39 -8.94
C SER A 72 1.14 0.70 -8.21
N ILE A 73 0.59 1.33 -7.19
CA ILE A 73 -0.48 0.78 -6.36
C ILE A 73 -1.82 1.21 -6.94
N LEU A 74 -2.66 0.23 -7.31
CA LEU A 74 -4.04 0.47 -7.70
C LEU A 74 -4.96 -0.01 -6.59
N ALA A 75 -5.77 0.92 -6.06
CA ALA A 75 -6.84 0.63 -5.12
C ALA A 75 -8.16 0.45 -5.88
N THR A 76 -8.72 -0.76 -5.85
CA THR A 76 -10.04 -1.11 -6.41
C THR A 76 -11.12 -1.14 -5.33
#